data_AF-A0A2P6M728-F1
#
_entry.id   AF-A0A2P6M728-F1
#
_cell.length_a   1.000
_cell.length_b   1.000
_cell.length_c   1.000
_cell.angle_alpha   90.00
_cell.angle_beta   90.00
_cell.angle_gamma   90.00
#
_symmetry.space_group_name_H-M   'P 1'
#
loop_
_entity.id
_entity.type
_entity.pdbx_description
1 polymer ?
#
loop_
_entity_poly.entity_id
_entity_poly.type
_entity_poly.pdbx_seq_one_letter_code
_entity_poly.pdbx_strand_id
1 'polypeptide(L)'
;MQQRHHFSPSRWSREHWVLASVYAALAILVATIIPGFAAAMRGQDENAHLTTIDLVLPPSALPAAAASLAEPAWQVVTVRSGQTLGAVFEQVGVPAGDMLAVLELPSADKALSRVRAGAELSFDINEQGRLRGLSFERDEAARVEIRLEEGKFVENVIERPLERRLMIASGEIDSSLYAAGEKAGLGPAVINQMANAFSYDIDFTQDLRVGDSFQVVYEEVWRDGERLRSGGVVAASFNNRGKEFTALRFERNGKMEYFDLTGRPLKKGFMRMPIEFARISSRFNPRRKHPVLGTVRAHKGVDYAASTGTPIMAAGDGRVAFAGWQNGYGRTIIIDHGRGYTTLYAHMSRLGNYKVGSRVQQGSTIGYVGATGLASGPHLHYEFRVNGAHRDPLTVTMPKPDPLVGAELAAFRAATAPAMAQLKRIEGVRLAAR
;
A
#
# COMPACT_ATOMS: atom_id res chain seq x y z
N MET A 1 23.05 67.71 -51.69
CA MET A 1 22.83 68.57 -50.50
C MET A 1 23.12 67.74 -49.25
N GLN A 2 24.27 67.99 -48.62
CA GLN A 2 24.67 67.43 -47.32
C GLN A 2 24.02 68.24 -46.20
N GLN A 3 23.45 67.60 -45.19
CA GLN A 3 23.27 68.22 -43.87
C GLN A 3 24.24 67.56 -42.88
N ARG A 4 25.14 68.38 -42.34
CA ARG A 4 26.05 68.04 -41.24
C ARG A 4 25.33 68.29 -39.93
N HIS A 5 25.16 67.27 -39.09
CA HIS A 5 24.80 67.46 -37.68
C HIS A 5 26.07 67.75 -36.87
N HIS A 6 26.15 68.94 -36.30
CA HIS A 6 27.15 69.31 -35.30
C HIS A 6 26.79 68.67 -33.95
N PHE A 7 27.62 67.76 -33.46
CA PHE A 7 27.58 67.30 -32.07
C PHE A 7 28.34 68.29 -31.19
N SER A 8 27.67 68.81 -30.16
CA SER A 8 28.29 69.59 -29.08
C SER A 8 29.09 68.66 -28.16
N PRO A 9 30.32 69.02 -27.73
CA PRO A 9 31.10 68.20 -26.81
C PRO A 9 30.44 68.22 -25.41
N SER A 10 30.09 67.04 -24.89
CA SER A 10 29.53 66.89 -23.56
C SER A 10 30.54 67.30 -22.49
N ARG A 11 30.23 68.35 -21.73
CA ARG A 11 31.01 68.76 -20.57
C ARG A 11 30.60 67.91 -19.37
N TRP A 12 31.52 67.08 -18.87
CA TRP A 12 31.29 66.27 -17.69
C TRP A 12 31.08 67.15 -16.46
N SER A 13 29.95 67.00 -15.78
CA SER A 13 29.68 67.67 -14.50
C SER A 13 30.54 67.07 -13.37
N ARG A 14 30.68 67.78 -12.25
CA ARG A 14 31.44 67.28 -11.08
C ARG A 14 30.95 65.93 -10.57
N GLU A 15 29.65 65.63 -10.71
CA GLU A 15 29.05 64.36 -10.32
C GLU A 15 29.54 63.19 -11.21
N HIS A 16 29.72 63.42 -12.51
CA HIS A 16 30.27 62.40 -13.42
C HIS A 16 31.72 62.05 -13.06
N TRP A 17 32.51 63.04 -12.61
CA TRP A 17 33.87 62.80 -12.13
C TRP A 17 33.92 62.04 -10.80
N VAL A 18 32.95 62.26 -9.91
CA VAL A 18 32.82 61.51 -8.66
C VAL A 18 32.38 60.07 -8.91
N LEU A 19 31.42 59.84 -9.81
CA LEU A 19 31.00 58.49 -10.18
C LEU A 19 32.15 57.73 -10.88
N ALA A 20 32.85 58.37 -11.81
CA ALA A 20 33.99 57.76 -12.49
C ALA A 20 35.13 57.41 -11.50
N SER A 21 35.40 58.25 -10.51
CA SER A 21 36.43 57.96 -9.50
C SER A 21 36.02 56.81 -8.56
N VAL A 22 34.74 56.71 -8.19
CA VAL A 22 34.21 55.59 -7.40
C VAL A 22 34.29 54.27 -8.17
N TYR A 23 33.91 54.25 -9.46
CA TYR A 23 34.02 53.05 -10.28
C TYR A 23 35.48 52.65 -10.53
N ALA A 24 36.38 53.62 -10.72
CA ALA A 24 37.81 53.35 -10.83
C ALA A 24 38.38 52.75 -9.53
N ALA A 25 38.00 53.29 -8.37
CA ALA A 25 38.42 52.76 -7.08
C ALA A 25 37.90 51.33 -6.83
N LEU A 26 36.65 51.04 -7.21
CA LEU A 26 36.06 49.71 -7.10
C LEU A 26 36.77 48.71 -8.04
N ALA A 27 37.09 49.11 -9.26
CA ALA A 27 37.82 48.27 -10.21
C ALA A 27 39.24 47.94 -9.70
N ILE A 28 39.93 48.91 -9.10
CA ILE A 28 41.25 48.68 -8.48
C ILE A 28 41.14 47.73 -7.28
N LEU A 29 40.11 47.89 -6.43
CA LEU A 29 39.87 47.00 -5.29
C LEU A 29 39.64 45.55 -5.74
N VAL A 30 38.84 45.35 -6.79
CA VAL A 30 38.56 44.02 -7.34
C VAL A 30 39.82 43.41 -7.96
N ALA A 31 40.61 44.20 -8.69
CA ALA A 31 41.85 43.74 -9.31
C ALA A 31 42.95 43.38 -8.30
N THR A 32 42.95 43.97 -7.09
CA THR A 32 43.96 43.67 -6.05
C THR A 32 43.58 42.48 -5.18
N ILE A 33 42.28 42.26 -4.91
CA ILE A 33 41.83 41.19 -4.01
C ILE A 33 41.80 39.81 -4.71
N ILE A 34 41.38 39.75 -5.98
CA ILE A 34 41.19 38.48 -6.70
C ILE A 34 42.49 37.66 -6.85
N PRO A 35 43.65 38.24 -7.19
CA PRO A 35 44.89 37.47 -7.32
C PRO A 35 45.35 36.84 -5.99
N GLY A 36 45.09 37.51 -4.86
CA GLY A 36 45.44 37.01 -3.52
C GLY A 36 44.62 35.79 -3.10
N PHE A 37 43.31 35.77 -3.42
CA PHE A 37 42.45 34.61 -3.15
C PHE A 37 42.75 33.43 -4.08
N ALA A 38 43.11 33.69 -5.34
CA ALA A 38 43.52 32.64 -6.28
C ALA A 38 44.85 31.96 -5.87
N ALA A 39 45.76 32.69 -5.23
CA ALA A 39 46.99 32.15 -4.67
C ALA A 39 46.76 31.40 -3.33
N ALA A 40 45.79 31.85 -2.51
CA ALA A 40 45.45 31.20 -1.23
C ALA A 40 44.60 29.91 -1.39
N MET A 41 43.83 29.78 -2.47
CA MET A 41 43.05 28.55 -2.78
C MET A 41 43.82 27.52 -3.60
N ARG A 42 45.03 27.86 -4.09
CA ARG A 42 45.94 26.87 -4.67
C ARG A 42 46.66 26.21 -3.52
N GLY A 43 45.98 25.26 -2.88
CA GLY A 43 46.56 24.38 -1.88
C GLY A 43 47.89 23.86 -2.42
N GLN A 44 48.90 23.87 -1.55
CA GLN A 44 50.22 23.36 -1.85
C GLN A 44 50.07 21.93 -2.38
N ASP A 45 50.34 21.74 -3.68
CA ASP A 45 50.80 20.45 -4.19
C ASP A 45 52.19 20.23 -3.60
N GLU A 46 52.25 19.91 -2.32
CA GLU A 46 53.34 19.13 -1.81
C GLU A 46 53.22 17.78 -2.50
N ASN A 47 54.17 17.51 -3.38
CA ASN A 47 54.55 16.15 -3.71
C ASN A 47 54.94 15.46 -2.39
N ALA A 48 53.93 15.00 -1.65
CA ALA A 48 54.11 13.96 -0.67
C ALA A 48 54.62 12.77 -1.50
N HIS A 49 55.94 12.59 -1.48
CA HIS A 49 56.55 11.33 -1.84
C HIS A 49 55.78 10.25 -1.07
N LEU A 50 54.88 9.57 -1.76
CA LEU A 50 54.23 8.38 -1.24
C LEU A 50 55.35 7.37 -1.08
N THR A 51 55.93 7.29 0.11
CA THR A 51 56.81 6.21 0.49
C THR A 51 55.97 4.95 0.53
N THR A 52 55.92 4.23 -0.58
CA THR A 52 55.36 2.89 -0.63
C THR A 52 56.26 2.00 0.20
N ILE A 53 55.84 1.72 1.43
CA ILE A 53 56.43 0.64 2.22
C ILE A 53 55.89 -0.65 1.62
N ASP A 54 56.75 -1.40 0.93
CA ASP A 54 56.42 -2.77 0.56
C ASP A 54 56.26 -3.58 1.85
N LEU A 55 55.02 -3.84 2.25
CA LEU A 55 54.74 -4.85 3.26
C LEU A 55 55.09 -6.21 2.63
N VAL A 56 56.28 -6.72 2.95
CA VAL A 56 56.57 -8.14 2.75
C VAL A 56 55.61 -8.89 3.66
N LEU A 57 54.51 -9.36 3.08
CA LEU A 57 53.62 -10.28 3.74
C LEU A 57 54.47 -11.47 4.19
N PRO A 58 54.40 -11.88 5.47
CA PRO A 58 55.05 -13.12 5.89
C PRO A 58 54.59 -14.22 4.92
N PRO A 59 55.49 -15.08 4.41
CA PRO A 59 55.06 -16.21 3.61
C PRO A 59 53.98 -16.92 4.41
N SER A 60 52.82 -17.15 3.77
CA SER A 60 51.66 -17.74 4.40
C SER A 60 52.00 -19.14 4.90
N ALA A 61 52.59 -19.21 6.08
CA ALA A 61 52.63 -20.40 6.92
C ALA A 61 51.31 -20.46 7.70
N LEU A 62 50.20 -20.40 6.95
CA LEU A 62 49.04 -21.13 7.40
C LEU A 62 49.42 -22.59 7.16
N PRO A 63 49.41 -23.47 8.18
CA PRO A 63 49.61 -24.88 7.95
C PRO A 63 48.64 -25.33 6.86
N ALA A 64 49.11 -26.16 5.94
CA ALA A 64 48.30 -26.95 5.01
C ALA A 64 47.45 -27.98 5.79
N ALA A 65 46.70 -27.49 6.78
CA ALA A 65 45.77 -28.17 7.65
C ALA A 65 44.37 -27.53 7.52
N ALA A 66 44.15 -26.70 6.49
CA ALA A 66 42.84 -26.65 5.85
C ALA A 66 42.71 -27.93 5.01
N ALA A 67 42.60 -29.07 5.69
CA ALA A 67 41.94 -30.21 5.11
C ALA A 67 40.58 -29.69 4.63
N SER A 68 40.32 -29.87 3.33
CA SER A 68 39.03 -29.75 2.67
C SER A 68 37.85 -30.07 3.61
N LEU A 69 37.35 -29.06 4.32
CA LEU A 69 35.94 -29.02 4.67
C LEU A 69 35.29 -28.65 3.35
N ALA A 70 34.95 -29.67 2.56
CA ALA A 70 34.15 -29.47 1.37
C ALA A 70 32.93 -28.65 1.80
N GLU A 71 32.80 -27.41 1.32
CA GLU A 71 31.59 -26.65 1.57
C GLU A 71 30.43 -27.52 1.08
N PRO A 72 29.39 -27.74 1.91
CA PRO A 72 28.25 -28.55 1.52
C PRO A 72 27.72 -28.03 0.18
N ALA A 73 27.64 -28.91 -0.81
CA ALA A 73 27.14 -28.59 -2.14
C ALA A 73 25.62 -28.42 -2.05
N TRP A 74 25.19 -27.26 -1.59
CA TRP A 74 23.77 -26.94 -1.47
C TRP A 74 23.12 -26.88 -2.84
N GLN A 75 22.12 -27.74 -3.06
CA GLN A 75 21.25 -27.68 -4.21
C GLN A 75 20.02 -26.83 -3.88
N VAL A 76 19.91 -25.67 -4.55
CA VAL A 76 18.75 -24.78 -4.40
C VAL A 76 17.63 -25.20 -5.35
N VAL A 77 16.43 -25.36 -4.82
CA VAL A 77 15.22 -25.66 -5.60
C VAL A 77 14.15 -24.63 -5.34
N THR A 78 13.67 -23.99 -6.42
CA THR A 78 12.55 -23.06 -6.38
C THR A 78 11.23 -23.80 -6.61
N VAL A 79 10.28 -23.63 -5.70
CA VAL A 79 8.97 -24.29 -5.74
C VAL A 79 8.10 -23.70 -6.84
N ARG A 80 7.55 -24.55 -7.70
CA ARG A 80 6.67 -24.14 -8.79
C ARG A 80 5.21 -24.01 -8.35
N SER A 81 4.42 -23.27 -9.12
CA SER A 81 2.97 -23.16 -8.89
C SER A 81 2.30 -24.54 -8.91
N GLY A 82 1.58 -24.87 -7.85
CA GLY A 82 0.89 -26.16 -7.69
C GLY A 82 1.78 -27.34 -7.31
N GLN A 83 3.10 -27.15 -7.15
CA GLN A 83 4.02 -28.21 -6.73
C GLN A 83 3.87 -28.48 -5.23
N THR A 84 3.80 -29.75 -4.85
CA THR A 84 3.74 -30.18 -3.44
C THR A 84 5.14 -30.31 -2.86
N LEU A 85 5.27 -30.19 -1.54
CA LEU A 85 6.56 -30.41 -0.85
C LEU A 85 7.15 -31.79 -1.15
N GLY A 86 6.31 -32.83 -1.16
CA GLY A 86 6.73 -34.18 -1.52
C GLY A 86 7.33 -34.26 -2.92
N ALA A 87 6.70 -33.60 -3.91
CA ALA A 87 7.24 -33.55 -5.27
C ALA A 87 8.57 -32.78 -5.35
N VAL A 88 8.84 -31.82 -4.45
CA VAL A 88 10.14 -31.13 -4.39
C VAL A 88 11.21 -32.05 -3.82
N PHE A 89 10.92 -32.78 -2.74
CA PHE A 89 11.85 -33.75 -2.15
C PHE A 89 12.15 -34.91 -3.10
N GLU A 90 11.13 -35.39 -3.83
CA GLU A 90 11.28 -36.42 -4.85
C GLU A 90 12.16 -35.93 -6.02
N GLN A 91 11.99 -34.67 -6.45
CA GLN A 91 12.81 -34.06 -7.51
C GLN A 91 14.31 -34.07 -7.18
N VAL A 92 14.68 -33.93 -5.91
CA VAL A 92 16.08 -33.96 -5.47
C VAL A 92 16.55 -35.35 -5.02
N GLY A 93 15.68 -36.37 -5.13
CA GLY A 93 16.02 -37.75 -4.78
C GLY A 93 16.07 -38.03 -3.28
N VAL A 94 15.50 -37.17 -2.44
CA VAL A 94 15.46 -37.36 -0.99
C VAL A 94 14.29 -38.27 -0.60
N PRO A 95 14.51 -39.34 0.20
CA PRO A 95 13.46 -40.24 0.64
C PRO A 95 12.35 -39.54 1.45
N ALA A 96 11.10 -39.99 1.28
CA ALA A 96 9.96 -39.46 2.03
C ALA A 96 10.07 -39.59 3.56
N GLY A 97 10.88 -40.54 4.05
CA GLY A 97 11.16 -40.69 5.49
C GLY A 97 11.94 -39.50 6.06
N ASP A 98 12.95 -39.02 5.35
CA ASP A 98 13.74 -37.84 5.76
C ASP A 98 12.87 -36.58 5.75
N MET A 99 11.98 -36.46 4.75
CA MET A 99 10.98 -35.38 4.68
C MET A 99 10.05 -35.39 5.89
N LEU A 100 9.52 -36.55 6.28
CA LEU A 100 8.61 -36.66 7.40
C LEU A 100 9.31 -36.31 8.72
N ALA A 101 10.54 -36.78 8.92
CA ALA A 101 11.34 -36.45 10.09
C ALA A 101 11.65 -34.94 10.18
N VAL A 102 11.85 -34.27 9.05
CA VAL A 102 11.97 -32.80 9.01
C VAL A 102 10.66 -32.11 9.39
N LEU A 103 9.52 -32.59 8.91
CA LEU A 103 8.20 -32.01 9.22
C LEU A 103 7.78 -32.17 10.69
N GLU A 104 8.38 -33.11 11.43
CA GLU A 104 8.19 -33.24 12.88
C GLU A 104 8.83 -32.08 13.67
N LEU A 105 9.72 -31.30 13.05
CA LEU A 105 10.38 -30.17 13.71
C LEU A 105 9.44 -28.95 13.81
N PRO A 106 9.42 -28.24 14.96
CA PRO A 106 8.47 -27.15 15.21
C PRO A 106 8.53 -26.01 14.19
N SER A 107 9.72 -25.63 13.74
CA SER A 107 9.90 -24.53 12.79
C SER A 107 9.61 -24.94 11.34
N ALA A 108 9.66 -26.25 11.05
CA ALA A 108 9.45 -26.81 9.72
C ALA A 108 7.97 -27.11 9.43
N ASP A 109 7.21 -27.63 10.39
CA ASP A 109 5.80 -28.04 10.21
C ASP A 109 4.98 -26.95 9.51
N LYS A 110 4.86 -25.77 10.12
CA LYS A 110 4.01 -24.69 9.57
C LYS A 110 4.56 -24.05 8.31
N ALA A 111 5.88 -23.92 8.21
CA ALA A 111 6.52 -23.24 7.10
C ALA A 111 6.46 -24.10 5.83
N LEU A 112 6.86 -25.37 5.94
CA LEU A 112 6.94 -26.29 4.80
C LEU A 112 5.56 -26.83 4.39
N SER A 113 4.60 -26.96 5.32
CA SER A 113 3.21 -27.34 4.96
C SER A 113 2.46 -26.26 4.15
N ARG A 114 2.92 -25.01 4.20
CA ARG A 114 2.31 -23.85 3.52
C ARG A 114 3.25 -23.19 2.52
N VAL A 115 4.24 -23.93 2.05
CA VAL A 115 5.18 -23.47 1.02
C VAL A 115 4.42 -22.91 -0.18
N ARG A 116 4.85 -21.74 -0.63
CA ARG A 116 4.26 -21.02 -1.76
C ARG A 116 5.13 -21.17 -3.00
N ALA A 117 4.52 -20.98 -4.16
CA ALA A 117 5.27 -20.84 -5.40
C ALA A 117 6.31 -19.70 -5.28
N GLY A 118 7.52 -19.95 -5.76
CA GLY A 118 8.66 -19.04 -5.65
C GLY A 118 9.47 -19.19 -4.35
N ALA A 119 9.05 -20.03 -3.40
CA ALA A 119 9.88 -20.35 -2.24
C ALA A 119 11.15 -21.10 -2.67
N GLU A 120 12.28 -20.81 -2.04
CA GLU A 120 13.55 -21.48 -2.26
C GLU A 120 13.85 -22.42 -1.10
N LEU A 121 14.15 -23.67 -1.43
CA LEU A 121 14.58 -24.70 -0.48
C LEU A 121 15.99 -25.15 -0.89
N SER A 122 16.94 -25.07 0.04
CA SER A 122 18.32 -25.49 -0.20
C SER A 122 18.56 -26.83 0.47
N PHE A 123 19.00 -27.83 -0.29
CA PHE A 123 19.24 -29.19 0.19
C PHE A 123 20.73 -29.51 0.17
N ASP A 124 21.24 -30.05 1.27
CA ASP A 124 22.54 -30.72 1.32
C ASP A 124 22.29 -32.22 1.37
N ILE A 125 22.66 -32.92 0.30
CA ILE A 125 22.39 -34.34 0.07
C ILE A 125 23.73 -35.06 -0.05
N ASN A 126 23.86 -36.21 0.61
CA ASN A 126 25.06 -37.03 0.49
C ASN A 126 25.05 -37.90 -0.79
N GLU A 127 26.18 -38.55 -1.08
CA GLU A 127 26.31 -39.44 -2.26
C GLU A 127 25.33 -40.63 -2.27
N GLN A 128 24.69 -40.94 -1.13
CA GLN A 128 23.70 -42.01 -0.98
C GLN A 128 22.26 -41.52 -1.14
N GLY A 129 22.05 -40.23 -1.46
CA GLY A 129 20.72 -39.63 -1.60
C GLY A 129 20.02 -39.29 -0.28
N ARG A 130 20.70 -39.36 0.87
CA ARG A 130 20.14 -38.94 2.16
C ARG A 130 20.33 -37.47 2.43
N LEU A 131 19.37 -36.87 3.11
CA LEU A 131 19.41 -35.48 3.52
C LEU A 131 20.39 -35.29 4.69
N ARG A 132 21.43 -34.48 4.50
CA ARG A 132 22.32 -34.01 5.58
C ARG A 132 21.89 -32.66 6.13
N GLY A 133 21.29 -31.82 5.30
CA GLY A 133 20.79 -30.53 5.74
C GLY A 133 19.74 -29.94 4.82
N LEU A 134 18.92 -29.06 5.38
CA LEU A 134 17.88 -28.32 4.67
C LEU A 134 17.87 -26.88 5.16
N SER A 135 17.86 -25.91 4.25
CA SER A 135 17.65 -24.50 4.60
C SER A 135 16.43 -23.94 3.88
N PHE A 136 15.60 -23.19 4.60
CA PHE A 136 14.41 -22.54 4.06
C PHE A 136 14.04 -21.29 4.85
N GLU A 137 13.28 -20.39 4.24
CA GLU A 137 12.71 -19.24 4.94
C GLU A 137 11.44 -19.67 5.70
N ARG A 138 11.42 -19.52 7.03
CA ARG A 138 10.22 -19.77 7.85
C ARG A 138 9.17 -18.68 7.61
N ASP A 139 9.66 -17.44 7.60
CA ASP A 139 8.89 -16.23 7.39
C ASP A 139 9.82 -15.12 6.86
N GLU A 140 9.33 -13.89 6.70
CA GLU A 140 10.14 -12.78 6.18
C GLU A 140 11.33 -12.44 7.10
N ALA A 141 11.22 -12.72 8.40
CA ALA A 141 12.16 -12.33 9.45
C ALA A 141 13.02 -13.48 9.96
N ALA A 142 12.89 -14.71 9.44
CA ALA A 142 13.67 -15.84 9.93
C ALA A 142 13.93 -16.90 8.85
N ARG A 143 15.18 -17.35 8.79
CA ARG A 143 15.63 -18.53 8.06
C ARG A 143 15.82 -19.69 9.03
N VAL A 144 15.47 -20.90 8.60
CA VAL A 144 15.72 -22.12 9.35
C VAL A 144 16.78 -22.91 8.62
N GLU A 145 17.80 -23.34 9.36
CA GLU A 145 18.78 -24.32 8.90
C GLU A 145 18.60 -25.60 9.71
N ILE A 146 18.45 -26.71 9.02
CA ILE A 146 18.33 -28.04 9.61
C ILE A 146 19.59 -28.81 9.25
N ARG A 147 20.17 -29.50 10.21
CA ARG A 147 21.30 -30.41 10.00
C ARG A 147 21.04 -31.76 10.66
N LEU A 148 21.57 -32.81 10.04
CA LEU A 148 21.57 -34.15 10.60
C LEU A 148 22.79 -34.30 11.52
N GLU A 149 22.56 -34.36 12.83
CA GLU A 149 23.58 -34.54 13.86
C GLU A 149 23.27 -35.82 14.66
N GLU A 150 24.24 -36.74 14.77
CA GLU A 150 24.10 -38.00 15.50
C GLU A 150 22.84 -38.83 15.11
N GLY A 151 22.40 -38.73 13.85
CA GLY A 151 21.22 -39.43 13.33
C GLY A 151 19.87 -38.78 13.65
N LYS A 152 19.87 -37.55 14.19
CA LYS A 152 18.66 -36.74 14.42
C LYS A 152 18.77 -35.40 13.69
N PHE A 153 17.64 -34.90 13.20
CA PHE A 153 17.61 -33.55 12.64
C PHE A 153 17.52 -32.52 13.76
N VAL A 154 18.42 -31.54 13.73
CA VAL A 154 18.46 -30.40 14.64
C VAL A 154 18.18 -29.14 13.83
N GLU A 155 17.25 -28.31 14.30
CA GLU A 155 16.94 -27.02 13.69
C GLU A 155 17.68 -25.87 14.39
N ASN A 156 18.19 -24.94 13.59
CA ASN A 156 18.72 -23.66 14.03
C ASN A 156 17.95 -22.54 13.32
N VAL A 157 17.37 -21.63 14.10
CA VAL A 157 16.61 -20.48 13.58
C VAL A 157 17.54 -19.27 13.53
N ILE A 158 17.79 -18.79 12.33
CA ILE A 158 18.58 -17.59 12.06
C ILE A 158 17.61 -16.43 11.86
N GLU A 159 17.54 -15.55 12.86
CA GLU A 159 16.75 -14.32 12.79
C GLU A 159 17.37 -13.35 11.77
N ARG A 160 16.54 -12.86 10.86
CA ARG A 160 16.87 -11.89 9.81
C ARG A 160 16.08 -10.60 10.05
N PRO A 161 16.64 -9.64 10.81
CA PRO A 161 15.88 -8.49 11.26
C PRO A 161 15.33 -7.69 10.08
N LEU A 162 14.04 -7.36 10.16
CA LEU A 162 13.37 -6.51 9.19
C LEU A 162 13.54 -5.05 9.59
N GLU A 163 14.07 -4.24 8.68
CA GLU A 163 14.12 -2.79 8.84
C GLU A 163 12.88 -2.15 8.22
N ARG A 164 12.25 -1.22 8.94
CA ARG A 164 11.16 -0.41 8.41
C ARG A 164 11.66 1.00 8.16
N ARG A 165 11.62 1.43 6.91
CA ARG A 165 12.04 2.76 6.49
C ARG A 165 10.83 3.57 6.07
N LEU A 166 10.75 4.81 6.57
CA LEU A 166 9.74 5.76 6.13
C LEU A 166 10.21 6.41 4.84
N MET A 167 9.40 6.25 3.81
CA MET A 167 9.58 6.82 2.50
C MET A 167 8.54 7.88 2.24
N ILE A 168 8.90 8.80 1.36
CA ILE A 168 8.07 9.93 0.99
C ILE A 168 7.98 9.98 -0.53
N ALA A 169 6.76 10.19 -1.03
CA ALA A 169 6.54 10.50 -2.44
C ALA A 169 5.48 11.60 -2.58
N SER A 170 5.55 12.33 -3.67
CA SER A 170 4.55 13.32 -4.05
C SER A 170 4.39 13.33 -5.57
N GLY A 171 3.23 13.77 -6.03
CA GLY A 171 2.93 13.81 -7.45
C GLY A 171 1.80 14.77 -7.77
N GLU A 172 1.77 15.21 -9.03
CA GLU A 172 0.67 15.97 -9.61
C GLU A 172 -0.05 15.10 -10.62
N ILE A 173 -1.37 15.27 -10.67
CA ILE A 173 -2.25 14.50 -11.54
C ILE A 173 -2.24 15.13 -12.92
N ASP A 174 -1.81 14.36 -13.92
CA ASP A 174 -1.88 14.70 -15.34
C ASP A 174 -2.99 13.92 -16.07
N SER A 175 -3.28 12.71 -15.61
CA SER A 175 -4.19 11.77 -16.26
C SER A 175 -4.97 10.92 -15.27
N SER A 176 -4.27 10.22 -14.37
CA SER A 176 -4.86 9.37 -13.34
C SER A 176 -3.98 9.32 -12.09
N LEU A 177 -4.58 8.94 -10.96
CA LEU A 177 -3.83 8.71 -9.72
C LEU A 177 -2.77 7.62 -9.88
N TYR A 178 -3.07 6.59 -10.66
CA TYR A 178 -2.18 5.46 -10.84
C TYR A 178 -0.94 5.85 -11.65
N ALA A 179 -1.12 6.53 -12.79
CA ALA A 179 -0.02 7.02 -13.61
C ALA A 179 0.87 8.02 -12.84
N ALA A 180 0.26 8.97 -12.11
CA ALA A 180 1.00 9.92 -11.29
C ALA A 180 1.74 9.23 -10.13
N GLY A 181 1.12 8.21 -9.52
CA GLY A 181 1.73 7.39 -8.47
C GLY A 181 2.97 6.62 -8.96
N GLU A 182 2.87 5.93 -10.10
CA GLU A 182 3.99 5.21 -10.70
C GLU A 182 5.13 6.15 -11.08
N LYS A 183 4.81 7.32 -11.67
CA LYS A 183 5.79 8.38 -11.97
C LYS A 183 6.51 8.89 -10.72
N ALA A 184 5.82 8.89 -9.58
CA ALA A 184 6.38 9.24 -8.27
C ALA A 184 7.13 8.08 -7.58
N GLY A 185 7.31 6.94 -8.26
CA GLY A 185 8.01 5.76 -7.73
C GLY A 185 7.18 4.90 -6.77
N LEU A 186 5.86 5.12 -6.70
CA LEU A 186 4.99 4.34 -5.83
C LEU A 186 4.66 2.98 -6.43
N GLY A 187 4.73 1.94 -5.60
CA GLY A 187 4.23 0.62 -5.95
C GLY A 187 2.69 0.55 -5.96
N PRO A 188 2.09 -0.39 -6.72
CA PRO A 188 0.63 -0.51 -6.84
C PRO A 188 -0.11 -0.65 -5.50
N ALA A 189 0.50 -1.35 -4.53
CA ALA A 189 -0.07 -1.54 -3.20
C ALA A 189 -0.25 -0.21 -2.44
N VAL A 190 0.74 0.70 -2.53
CA VAL A 190 0.69 2.02 -1.86
C VAL A 190 -0.34 2.91 -2.54
N ILE A 191 -0.38 2.91 -3.88
CA ILE A 191 -1.36 3.67 -4.68
C ILE A 191 -2.78 3.23 -4.31
N ASN A 192 -3.04 1.92 -4.30
CA ASN A 192 -4.35 1.37 -3.95
C ASN A 192 -4.75 1.68 -2.52
N GLN A 193 -3.81 1.59 -1.57
CA GLN A 193 -4.09 1.91 -0.17
C GLN A 193 -4.41 3.39 0.03
N MET A 194 -3.69 4.29 -0.64
CA MET A 194 -3.96 5.73 -0.65
C MET A 194 -5.32 6.03 -1.27
N ALA A 195 -5.62 5.48 -2.45
CA ALA A 195 -6.93 5.64 -3.10
C ALA A 195 -8.07 5.15 -2.20
N ASN A 196 -7.89 4.00 -1.55
CA ASN A 196 -8.88 3.46 -0.62
C ASN A 196 -9.10 4.37 0.59
N ALA A 197 -8.04 5.00 1.13
CA ALA A 197 -8.14 5.88 2.28
C ALA A 197 -8.99 7.13 2.01
N PHE A 198 -9.00 7.65 0.77
CA PHE A 198 -9.77 8.83 0.39
C PHE A 198 -11.09 8.55 -0.32
N SER A 199 -11.37 7.29 -0.67
CA SER A 199 -12.53 6.89 -1.49
C SER A 199 -13.91 7.30 -0.96
N TYR A 200 -14.02 7.67 0.33
CA TYR A 200 -15.27 8.20 0.88
C TYR A 200 -15.47 9.70 0.60
N ASP A 201 -14.39 10.48 0.61
CA ASP A 201 -14.42 11.94 0.48
C ASP A 201 -14.10 12.40 -0.96
N ILE A 202 -13.48 11.55 -1.79
CA ILE A 202 -13.11 11.83 -3.19
C ILE A 202 -13.51 10.66 -4.09
N ASP A 203 -14.31 10.91 -5.13
CA ASP A 203 -14.53 9.96 -6.21
C ASP A 203 -13.41 10.12 -7.27
N PHE A 204 -12.37 9.28 -7.21
CA PHE A 204 -11.25 9.36 -8.15
C PHE A 204 -11.62 9.17 -9.63
N THR A 205 -12.83 8.69 -9.94
CA THR A 205 -13.30 8.56 -11.33
C THR A 205 -13.99 9.81 -11.85
N GLN A 206 -14.68 10.57 -10.98
CA GLN A 206 -15.47 11.74 -11.38
C GLN A 206 -14.84 13.06 -10.96
N ASP A 207 -14.18 13.08 -9.80
CA ASP A 207 -13.72 14.29 -9.14
C ASP A 207 -12.31 14.72 -9.55
N LEU A 208 -11.49 13.76 -9.97
CA LEU A 208 -10.09 13.97 -10.31
C LEU A 208 -9.92 14.94 -11.49
N ARG A 209 -8.99 15.89 -11.37
CA ARG A 209 -8.67 16.88 -12.41
C ARG A 209 -7.16 17.02 -12.57
N VAL A 210 -6.76 17.48 -13.76
CA VAL A 210 -5.37 17.86 -14.03
C VAL A 210 -4.97 18.99 -13.08
N GLY A 211 -3.81 18.86 -12.44
CA GLY A 211 -3.29 19.81 -11.46
C GLY A 211 -3.68 19.51 -10.00
N ASP A 212 -4.56 18.52 -9.75
CA ASP A 212 -4.70 17.92 -8.43
C ASP A 212 -3.34 17.32 -8.00
N SER A 213 -3.11 17.17 -6.70
CA SER A 213 -1.81 16.69 -6.22
C SER A 213 -1.92 15.86 -4.95
N PHE A 214 -0.98 14.96 -4.74
CA PHE A 214 -0.90 14.15 -3.54
C PHE A 214 0.49 14.16 -2.92
N GLN A 215 0.54 13.85 -1.64
CA GLN A 215 1.74 13.52 -0.90
C GLN A 215 1.46 12.29 -0.06
N VAL A 216 2.44 11.40 0.07
CA VAL A 216 2.30 10.17 0.82
C VAL A 216 3.57 9.85 1.59
N VAL A 217 3.38 9.52 2.85
CA VAL A 217 4.36 8.91 3.73
C VAL A 217 3.98 7.44 3.84
N TYR A 218 4.90 6.56 3.46
CA TYR A 218 4.67 5.12 3.47
C TYR A 218 5.88 4.38 4.03
N GLU A 219 5.65 3.17 4.52
CA GLU A 219 6.72 2.29 4.97
C GLU A 219 7.23 1.45 3.80
N GLU A 220 8.53 1.19 3.80
CA GLU A 220 9.16 0.08 3.10
C GLU A 220 9.79 -0.87 4.11
N VAL A 221 9.67 -2.16 3.82
CA VAL A 221 10.28 -3.24 4.58
C VAL A 221 11.53 -3.67 3.85
N TRP A 222 12.65 -3.62 4.55
CA TRP A 222 13.98 -3.94 4.08
C TRP A 222 14.54 -5.11 4.88
N ARG A 223 15.38 -5.91 4.24
CA ARG A 223 16.12 -7.01 4.86
C ARG A 223 17.48 -7.10 4.19
N ASP A 224 18.53 -7.14 4.99
CA ASP A 224 19.93 -7.25 4.51
C ASP A 224 20.30 -6.18 3.45
N GLY A 225 19.77 -4.96 3.63
CA GLY A 225 20.03 -3.85 2.70
C GLY A 225 19.21 -3.87 1.41
N GLU A 226 18.35 -4.88 1.19
CA GLU A 226 17.46 -4.97 0.04
C GLU A 226 16.01 -4.66 0.39
N ARG A 227 15.29 -4.01 -0.53
CA ARG A 227 13.86 -3.74 -0.36
C ARG A 227 13.05 -5.01 -0.62
N LEU A 228 12.37 -5.52 0.40
CA LEU A 228 11.45 -6.65 0.26
C LEU A 228 10.10 -6.21 -0.32
N ARG A 229 9.44 -5.23 0.32
CA ARG A 229 8.09 -4.78 -0.07
C ARG A 229 7.72 -3.45 0.59
N SER A 230 6.60 -2.88 0.19
CA SER A 230 5.98 -1.76 0.91
C SER A 230 5.30 -2.25 2.22
N GLY A 231 5.52 -1.54 3.33
CA GLY A 231 4.85 -1.70 4.63
C GLY A 231 3.52 -0.92 4.75
N GLY A 232 3.18 -0.14 3.73
CA GLY A 232 1.89 0.52 3.55
C GLY A 232 1.87 2.01 3.91
N VAL A 233 0.77 2.68 3.61
CA VAL A 233 0.59 4.13 3.81
C VAL A 233 0.47 4.46 5.29
N VAL A 234 1.36 5.30 5.81
CA VAL A 234 1.33 5.85 7.18
C VAL A 234 0.49 7.12 7.22
N ALA A 235 0.70 8.01 6.26
CA ALA A 235 -0.07 9.23 6.12
C ALA A 235 -0.12 9.65 4.66
N ALA A 236 -1.17 10.34 4.26
CA ALA A 236 -1.28 10.92 2.93
C ALA A 236 -2.05 12.25 3.00
N SER A 237 -1.73 13.17 2.09
CA SER A 237 -2.56 14.33 1.78
C SER A 237 -2.91 14.34 0.30
N PHE A 238 -4.11 14.80 -0.01
CA PHE A 238 -4.61 14.93 -1.37
C PHE A 238 -5.28 16.29 -1.53
N ASN A 239 -4.81 17.09 -2.47
CA ASN A 239 -5.47 18.32 -2.88
C ASN A 239 -6.29 18.03 -4.13
N ASN A 240 -7.61 18.06 -3.97
CA ASN A 240 -8.57 17.93 -5.06
C ASN A 240 -9.33 19.25 -5.20
N ARG A 241 -9.17 19.92 -6.35
CA ARG A 241 -9.85 21.19 -6.68
C ARG A 241 -9.63 22.28 -5.62
N GLY A 242 -8.42 22.38 -5.08
CA GLY A 242 -8.05 23.37 -4.06
C GLY A 242 -8.44 22.99 -2.62
N LYS A 243 -9.15 21.88 -2.42
CA LYS A 243 -9.49 21.36 -1.09
C LYS A 243 -8.53 20.27 -0.69
N GLU A 244 -7.89 20.44 0.46
CA GLU A 244 -7.01 19.44 1.04
C GLU A 244 -7.79 18.40 1.87
N PHE A 245 -7.43 17.14 1.66
CA PHE A 245 -7.87 15.99 2.42
C PHE A 245 -6.64 15.31 3.00
N THR A 246 -6.68 14.94 4.28
CA THR A 246 -5.57 14.25 4.96
C THR A 246 -6.04 12.93 5.52
N ALA A 247 -5.24 11.88 5.34
CA ALA A 247 -5.45 10.56 5.91
C ALA A 247 -4.26 10.18 6.79
N LEU A 248 -4.54 9.78 8.03
CA LEU A 248 -3.57 9.39 9.03
C LEU A 248 -3.87 7.98 9.52
N ARG A 249 -2.89 7.07 9.40
CA ARG A 249 -3.00 5.69 9.89
C ARG A 249 -2.89 5.69 11.42
N PHE A 250 -3.86 5.07 12.08
CA PHE A 250 -3.87 4.91 13.53
C PHE A 250 -4.47 3.56 13.91
N GLU A 251 -3.88 2.94 14.94
CA GLU A 251 -4.37 1.66 15.46
C GLU A 251 -5.48 1.89 16.48
N ARG A 252 -6.66 1.32 16.22
CA ARG A 252 -7.80 1.33 17.13
C ARG A 252 -8.29 -0.09 17.34
N ASN A 253 -8.33 -0.54 18.59
CA ASN A 253 -8.81 -1.88 18.97
C ASN A 253 -8.09 -3.02 18.21
N GLY A 254 -6.77 -2.92 18.05
CA GLY A 254 -5.97 -3.92 17.31
C GLY A 254 -6.11 -3.85 15.78
N LYS A 255 -6.74 -2.79 15.25
CA LYS A 255 -7.00 -2.62 13.81
C LYS A 255 -6.42 -1.30 13.32
N MET A 256 -5.62 -1.38 12.26
CA MET A 256 -5.12 -0.19 11.56
C MET A 256 -6.26 0.43 10.73
N GLU A 257 -6.58 1.69 11.00
CA GLU A 257 -7.61 2.47 10.29
C GLU A 257 -7.06 3.84 9.89
N TYR A 258 -7.73 4.50 8.94
CA TYR A 258 -7.39 5.85 8.52
C TYR A 258 -8.36 6.86 9.11
N PHE A 259 -7.85 8.00 9.54
CA PHE A 259 -8.61 9.10 10.10
C PHE A 259 -8.18 10.43 9.49
N ASP A 260 -9.06 11.42 9.47
CA ASP A 260 -8.69 12.79 9.15
C ASP A 260 -8.08 13.52 10.36
N LEU A 261 -7.70 14.78 10.16
CA LEU A 261 -7.08 15.64 11.19
C LEU A 261 -7.94 15.81 12.45
N THR A 262 -9.25 15.63 12.35
CA THR A 262 -10.19 15.74 13.48
C THR A 262 -10.30 14.43 14.26
N GLY A 263 -9.64 13.37 13.82
CA GLY A 263 -9.84 12.01 14.34
C GLY A 263 -11.11 11.38 13.81
N ARG A 264 -11.67 11.85 12.69
CA ARG A 264 -12.83 11.21 12.07
C ARG A 264 -12.37 10.05 11.21
N PRO A 265 -12.90 8.83 11.40
CA PRO A 265 -12.59 7.70 10.53
C PRO A 265 -12.90 8.03 9.07
N LEU A 266 -11.92 7.79 8.20
CA LEU A 266 -12.04 7.87 6.73
C LEU A 266 -12.55 6.57 6.11
N LYS A 267 -12.79 5.56 6.95
CA LYS A 267 -13.31 4.26 6.53
C LYS A 267 -14.57 4.43 5.70
N LYS A 268 -14.61 3.67 4.59
CA LYS A 268 -15.67 3.64 3.60
C LYS A 268 -17.06 3.66 4.24
N GLY A 269 -17.90 4.55 3.76
CA GLY A 269 -19.34 4.33 3.77
C GLY A 269 -19.68 3.02 3.05
N PHE A 270 -20.91 2.54 3.21
CA PHE A 270 -21.45 1.41 2.46
C PHE A 270 -21.11 1.51 0.95
N MET A 271 -20.75 0.39 0.34
CA MET A 271 -20.66 0.32 -1.11
C MET A 271 -22.04 0.59 -1.69
N ARG A 272 -22.14 1.58 -2.57
CA ARG A 272 -23.40 1.90 -3.25
C ARG A 272 -23.85 0.75 -4.15
N MET A 273 -22.88 0.09 -4.79
CA MET A 273 -23.09 -1.05 -5.68
C MET A 273 -22.39 -2.30 -5.11
N PRO A 274 -23.11 -3.16 -4.37
CA PRO A 274 -22.56 -4.37 -3.74
C PRO A 274 -22.41 -5.56 -4.72
N ILE A 275 -22.19 -5.29 -6.01
CA ILE A 275 -22.12 -6.31 -7.07
C ILE A 275 -21.27 -5.78 -8.22
N GLU A 276 -20.39 -6.61 -8.78
CA GLU A 276 -19.56 -6.22 -9.92
C GLU A 276 -20.29 -6.41 -11.24
N PHE A 277 -20.00 -5.55 -12.22
CA PHE A 277 -20.48 -5.67 -13.62
C PHE A 277 -22.00 -5.74 -13.80
N ALA A 278 -22.78 -5.20 -12.86
CA ALA A 278 -24.24 -5.18 -12.94
C ALA A 278 -24.78 -3.85 -13.44
N ARG A 279 -25.91 -3.89 -14.16
CA ARG A 279 -26.65 -2.68 -14.55
C ARG A 279 -27.84 -2.46 -13.63
N ILE A 280 -28.16 -1.21 -13.33
CA ILE A 280 -29.41 -0.89 -12.61
C ILE A 280 -30.58 -1.15 -13.55
N SER A 281 -31.40 -2.13 -13.20
CA SER A 281 -32.61 -2.49 -13.93
C SER A 281 -33.86 -1.77 -13.39
N SER A 282 -33.89 -1.47 -12.10
CA SER A 282 -34.96 -0.72 -11.45
C SER A 282 -34.40 0.08 -10.27
N ARG A 283 -34.77 1.35 -10.17
CA ARG A 283 -34.33 2.26 -9.09
C ARG A 283 -35.30 2.26 -7.92
N PHE A 284 -34.85 2.73 -6.77
CA PHE A 284 -35.71 3.02 -5.62
C PHE A 284 -36.80 4.01 -6.04
N ASN A 285 -38.06 3.64 -5.84
CA ASN A 285 -39.18 4.50 -6.22
C ASN A 285 -40.37 4.25 -5.27
N PRO A 286 -40.55 5.12 -4.26
CA PRO A 286 -41.65 4.97 -3.30
C PRO A 286 -43.03 5.25 -3.91
N ARG A 287 -43.08 5.80 -5.13
CA ARG A 287 -44.31 6.20 -5.84
C ARG A 287 -44.52 5.45 -7.16
N ARG A 288 -43.86 4.30 -7.36
CA ARG A 288 -43.98 3.52 -8.61
C ARG A 288 -45.44 3.11 -8.82
N LYS A 289 -46.08 3.66 -9.86
CA LYS A 289 -47.44 3.28 -10.28
C LYS A 289 -47.38 1.97 -11.05
N HIS A 290 -48.25 1.03 -10.69
CA HIS A 290 -48.43 -0.21 -11.42
C HIS A 290 -49.16 0.10 -12.73
N PRO A 291 -48.56 -0.18 -13.92
CA PRO A 291 -49.07 0.29 -15.20
C PRO A 291 -50.46 -0.23 -15.56
N VAL A 292 -50.88 -1.36 -14.95
CA VAL A 292 -52.16 -2.00 -15.23
C VAL A 292 -53.21 -1.77 -14.13
N LEU A 293 -52.79 -1.56 -12.87
CA LEU A 293 -53.72 -1.52 -11.73
C LEU A 293 -53.91 -0.10 -11.18
N GLY A 294 -53.13 0.88 -11.65
CA GLY A 294 -53.16 2.27 -11.15
C GLY A 294 -52.68 2.46 -9.72
N THR A 295 -52.42 1.37 -8.97
CA THR A 295 -51.98 1.39 -7.58
C THR A 295 -50.49 1.71 -7.45
N VAL A 296 -50.12 2.44 -6.40
CA VAL A 296 -48.73 2.70 -6.07
C VAL A 296 -48.16 1.50 -5.33
N ARG A 297 -47.19 0.80 -5.94
CA ARG A 297 -46.41 -0.25 -5.28
C ARG A 297 -44.96 0.20 -5.20
N ALA A 298 -44.60 0.74 -4.03
CA ALA A 298 -43.26 1.23 -3.74
C ALA A 298 -42.20 0.15 -4.04
N HIS A 299 -41.19 0.52 -4.81
CA HIS A 299 -39.95 -0.24 -4.91
C HIS A 299 -38.98 0.26 -3.84
N LYS A 300 -38.74 -0.58 -2.83
CA LYS A 300 -38.05 -0.21 -1.58
C LYS A 300 -36.55 -0.49 -1.57
N GLY A 301 -35.99 -0.76 -2.76
CA GLY A 301 -34.57 -1.02 -3.00
C GLY A 301 -34.15 -0.64 -4.41
N VAL A 302 -32.99 -1.13 -4.84
CA VAL A 302 -32.47 -1.05 -6.21
C VAL A 302 -32.26 -2.46 -6.74
N ASP A 303 -32.67 -2.70 -7.98
CA ASP A 303 -32.49 -3.98 -8.65
C ASP A 303 -31.31 -3.91 -9.60
N TYR A 304 -30.28 -4.70 -9.34
CA TYR A 304 -29.11 -4.85 -10.19
C TYR A 304 -29.24 -6.13 -11.02
N ALA A 305 -29.42 -5.99 -12.33
CA ALA A 305 -29.47 -7.13 -13.24
C ALA A 305 -28.06 -7.67 -13.48
N ALA A 306 -27.88 -8.96 -13.24
CA ALA A 306 -26.65 -9.70 -13.44
C ALA A 306 -26.96 -11.19 -13.65
N SER A 307 -26.04 -11.94 -14.25
CA SER A 307 -26.20 -13.37 -14.45
C SER A 307 -26.34 -14.14 -13.13
N THR A 308 -27.10 -15.23 -13.14
CA THR A 308 -27.13 -16.17 -12.01
C THR A 308 -25.70 -16.61 -11.68
N GLY A 309 -25.34 -16.59 -10.39
CA GLY A 309 -24.00 -16.95 -9.95
C GLY A 309 -23.03 -15.76 -9.82
N THR A 310 -23.40 -14.54 -10.23
CA THR A 310 -22.57 -13.35 -9.99
C THR A 310 -22.39 -13.12 -8.47
N PRO A 311 -21.16 -12.93 -7.96
CA PRO A 311 -20.91 -12.66 -6.55
C PRO A 311 -21.62 -11.39 -6.05
N ILE A 312 -22.25 -11.49 -4.88
CA ILE A 312 -22.84 -10.37 -4.15
C ILE A 312 -21.96 -10.10 -2.93
N MET A 313 -21.54 -8.86 -2.75
CA MET A 313 -20.66 -8.44 -1.66
C MET A 313 -21.42 -7.75 -0.54
N ALA A 314 -20.92 -7.85 0.69
CA ALA A 314 -21.43 -7.03 1.79
C ALA A 314 -21.11 -5.56 1.54
N ALA A 315 -22.14 -4.71 1.51
CA ALA A 315 -21.98 -3.28 1.30
C ALA A 315 -21.20 -2.61 2.44
N GLY A 316 -21.14 -3.17 3.64
CA GLY A 316 -20.36 -2.63 4.76
C GLY A 316 -20.01 -3.69 5.78
N ASP A 317 -19.09 -3.35 6.69
CA ASP A 317 -18.79 -4.17 7.86
C ASP A 317 -20.04 -4.35 8.71
N GLY A 318 -20.26 -5.54 9.26
CA GLY A 318 -21.42 -5.78 10.12
C GLY A 318 -21.52 -7.20 10.65
N ARG A 319 -22.72 -7.52 11.14
CA ARG A 319 -23.10 -8.86 11.58
C ARG A 319 -24.35 -9.31 10.82
N VAL A 320 -24.39 -10.58 10.44
CA VAL A 320 -25.54 -11.15 9.77
C VAL A 320 -26.71 -11.23 10.77
N ALA A 321 -27.75 -10.43 10.52
CA ALA A 321 -28.98 -10.43 11.31
C ALA A 321 -29.95 -11.52 10.82
N PHE A 322 -29.92 -11.85 9.52
CA PHE A 322 -30.72 -12.90 8.92
C PHE A 322 -29.97 -13.56 7.76
N ALA A 323 -30.10 -14.87 7.62
CA ALA A 323 -29.64 -15.63 6.46
C ALA A 323 -30.58 -16.81 6.24
N GLY A 324 -31.35 -16.79 5.16
CA GLY A 324 -32.34 -17.85 4.90
C GLY A 324 -33.36 -17.48 3.84
N TRP A 325 -34.49 -18.17 3.84
CA TRP A 325 -35.62 -17.89 2.95
C TRP A 325 -36.58 -16.88 3.58
N GLN A 326 -36.94 -15.82 2.84
CA GLN A 326 -37.85 -14.78 3.34
C GLN A 326 -38.91 -14.41 2.29
N ASN A 327 -40.03 -15.15 2.28
CA ASN A 327 -41.21 -14.86 1.47
C ASN A 327 -40.86 -14.48 0.01
N GLY A 328 -41.39 -13.35 -0.46
CA GLY A 328 -41.16 -12.84 -1.81
C GLY A 328 -39.71 -12.45 -2.11
N TYR A 329 -38.85 -12.26 -1.12
CA TYR A 329 -37.42 -12.01 -1.34
C TYR A 329 -36.65 -13.30 -1.69
N GLY A 330 -37.22 -14.48 -1.44
CA GLY A 330 -36.52 -15.75 -1.63
C GLY A 330 -35.32 -15.87 -0.69
N ARG A 331 -34.20 -16.41 -1.18
CA ARG A 331 -32.96 -16.50 -0.39
C ARG A 331 -32.38 -15.11 -0.17
N THR A 332 -32.22 -14.76 1.11
CA THR A 332 -31.97 -13.41 1.56
C THR A 332 -30.92 -13.41 2.68
N ILE A 333 -30.06 -12.40 2.66
CA ILE A 333 -29.22 -12.02 3.80
C ILE A 333 -29.58 -10.60 4.23
N ILE A 334 -29.69 -10.39 5.53
CA ILE A 334 -29.76 -9.05 6.15
C ILE A 334 -28.52 -8.88 7.01
N ILE A 335 -27.80 -7.78 6.80
CA ILE A 335 -26.63 -7.40 7.61
C ILE A 335 -27.01 -6.19 8.45
N ASP A 336 -26.78 -6.31 9.77
CA ASP A 336 -26.80 -5.20 10.72
C ASP A 336 -25.40 -4.61 10.84
N HIS A 337 -25.30 -3.34 10.53
CA HIS A 337 -24.05 -2.58 10.54
C HIS A 337 -23.88 -1.74 11.82
N GLY A 338 -24.82 -1.88 12.76
CA GLY A 338 -24.90 -1.10 13.98
C GLY A 338 -25.52 0.28 13.76
N ARG A 339 -25.79 0.99 14.87
CA ARG A 339 -26.32 2.37 14.87
C ARG A 339 -27.60 2.54 14.03
N GLY A 340 -28.40 1.48 13.91
CA GLY A 340 -29.66 1.46 13.16
C GLY A 340 -29.53 1.26 11.65
N TYR A 341 -28.35 1.00 11.11
CA TYR A 341 -28.15 0.73 9.68
C TYR A 341 -28.27 -0.75 9.36
N THR A 342 -29.13 -1.09 8.40
CA THR A 342 -29.23 -2.46 7.89
C THR A 342 -29.26 -2.47 6.37
N THR A 343 -28.66 -3.51 5.78
CA THR A 343 -28.77 -3.80 4.34
C THR A 343 -29.42 -5.14 4.11
N LEU A 344 -30.23 -5.24 3.05
CA LEU A 344 -30.87 -6.48 2.63
C LEU A 344 -30.45 -6.83 1.21
N TYR A 345 -30.15 -8.11 0.99
CA TYR A 345 -29.74 -8.68 -0.30
C TYR A 345 -30.63 -9.88 -0.59
N ALA A 346 -31.43 -9.80 -1.64
CA ALA A 346 -32.48 -10.78 -1.95
C ALA A 346 -32.28 -11.48 -3.30
N HIS A 347 -33.17 -12.43 -3.58
CA HIS A 347 -33.27 -13.22 -4.79
C HIS A 347 -32.06 -14.12 -5.08
N MET A 348 -31.23 -14.42 -4.07
CA MET A 348 -29.99 -15.17 -4.27
C MET A 348 -30.21 -16.59 -4.78
N SER A 349 -29.37 -17.06 -5.69
CA SER A 349 -29.35 -18.49 -6.06
C SER A 349 -28.84 -19.34 -4.90
N ARG A 350 -27.78 -18.85 -4.23
CA ARG A 350 -27.11 -19.51 -3.12
C ARG A 350 -26.56 -18.48 -2.13
N LEU A 351 -26.69 -18.78 -0.84
CA LEU A 351 -26.06 -18.01 0.22
C LEU A 351 -24.58 -18.43 0.36
N GLY A 352 -23.72 -17.49 0.73
CA GLY A 352 -22.36 -17.77 1.18
C GLY A 352 -22.36 -18.55 2.50
N ASN A 353 -21.18 -18.93 2.99
CA ASN A 353 -21.04 -19.65 4.25
C ASN A 353 -21.19 -18.71 5.46
N TYR A 354 -22.36 -18.09 5.61
CA TYR A 354 -22.68 -17.17 6.70
C TYR A 354 -23.93 -17.62 7.43
N LYS A 355 -23.90 -17.51 8.76
CA LYS A 355 -25.02 -17.81 9.66
C LYS A 355 -25.39 -16.54 10.42
N VAL A 356 -26.57 -16.54 11.05
CA VAL A 356 -26.96 -15.46 11.96
C VAL A 356 -25.86 -15.27 13.03
N GLY A 357 -25.46 -14.03 13.27
CA GLY A 357 -24.39 -13.64 14.19
C GLY A 357 -22.98 -13.59 13.59
N SER A 358 -22.76 -14.18 12.40
CA SER A 358 -21.48 -14.13 11.70
C SER A 358 -21.04 -12.69 11.45
N ARG A 359 -19.77 -12.38 11.74
CA ARG A 359 -19.14 -11.12 11.36
C ARG A 359 -18.84 -11.15 9.86
N VAL A 360 -19.10 -10.03 9.19
CA VAL A 360 -18.83 -9.87 7.76
C VAL A 360 -18.09 -8.55 7.54
N GLN A 361 -17.10 -8.57 6.67
CA GLN A 361 -16.36 -7.37 6.28
C GLN A 361 -16.93 -6.85 4.97
N GLN A 362 -16.94 -5.53 4.79
CA GLN A 362 -17.27 -4.90 3.53
C GLN A 362 -16.47 -5.54 2.38
N GLY A 363 -17.12 -5.80 1.24
CA GLY A 363 -16.48 -6.44 0.08
C GLY A 363 -16.45 -7.96 0.15
N SER A 364 -16.74 -8.58 1.30
CA SER A 364 -16.79 -10.05 1.39
C SER A 364 -17.98 -10.58 0.58
N THR A 365 -17.77 -11.62 -0.22
CA THR A 365 -18.84 -12.30 -0.97
C THR A 365 -19.80 -13.01 -0.02
N ILE A 366 -21.02 -12.51 0.11
CA ILE A 366 -22.05 -13.03 1.01
C ILE A 366 -23.02 -13.99 0.34
N GLY A 367 -23.02 -14.05 -0.99
CA GLY A 367 -23.88 -14.94 -1.75
C GLY A 367 -23.77 -14.67 -3.24
N TYR A 368 -24.71 -15.23 -4.00
CA TYR A 368 -24.66 -15.20 -5.46
C TYR A 368 -26.03 -14.88 -6.05
N VAL A 369 -26.05 -14.07 -7.10
CA VAL A 369 -27.26 -13.66 -7.82
C VAL A 369 -28.06 -14.89 -8.27
N GLY A 370 -29.38 -14.77 -8.22
CA GLY A 370 -30.31 -15.74 -8.76
C GLY A 370 -31.66 -15.10 -9.06
N ALA A 371 -32.70 -15.92 -9.08
CA ALA A 371 -34.07 -15.50 -9.32
C ALA A 371 -35.05 -16.18 -8.33
N THR A 372 -34.64 -16.39 -7.08
CA THR A 372 -35.52 -17.05 -6.09
C THR A 372 -36.56 -16.09 -5.54
N GLY A 373 -37.70 -16.62 -5.07
CA GLY A 373 -38.80 -15.79 -4.57
C GLY A 373 -39.59 -15.17 -5.72
N LEU A 374 -40.08 -13.94 -5.52
CA LEU A 374 -40.82 -13.19 -6.53
C LEU A 374 -39.86 -12.36 -7.38
N ALA A 375 -39.20 -13.01 -8.34
CA ALA A 375 -38.28 -12.38 -9.29
C ALA A 375 -38.68 -12.72 -10.73
N SER A 376 -38.68 -11.74 -11.63
CA SER A 376 -38.97 -11.94 -13.07
C SER A 376 -37.78 -12.48 -13.86
N GLY A 377 -36.59 -12.46 -13.28
CA GLY A 377 -35.35 -12.96 -13.87
C GLY A 377 -34.17 -12.75 -12.93
N PRO A 378 -32.95 -13.19 -13.31
CA PRO A 378 -31.76 -13.06 -12.47
C PRO A 378 -31.40 -11.60 -12.16
N HIS A 379 -31.46 -11.24 -10.88
CA HIS A 379 -31.04 -9.93 -10.38
C HIS A 379 -30.77 -9.96 -8.87
N LEU A 380 -30.02 -8.97 -8.37
CA LEU A 380 -29.94 -8.65 -6.95
C LEU A 380 -30.95 -7.55 -6.64
N HIS A 381 -31.87 -7.81 -5.70
CA HIS A 381 -32.63 -6.75 -5.03
C HIS A 381 -31.89 -6.31 -3.78
N TYR A 382 -31.46 -5.04 -3.75
CA TYR A 382 -30.66 -4.45 -2.67
C TYR A 382 -31.43 -3.34 -1.97
N GLU A 383 -31.59 -3.45 -0.65
CA GLU A 383 -32.19 -2.39 0.16
C GLU A 383 -31.20 -1.81 1.17
N PHE A 384 -31.35 -0.51 1.42
CA PHE A 384 -30.66 0.21 2.48
C PHE A 384 -31.69 0.78 3.45
N ARG A 385 -31.50 0.55 4.75
CA ARG A 385 -32.45 0.99 5.78
C ARG A 385 -31.74 1.72 6.91
N VAL A 386 -32.36 2.80 7.38
CA VAL A 386 -31.91 3.61 8.51
C VAL A 386 -33.01 3.60 9.56
N ASN A 387 -32.73 3.06 10.74
CA ASN A 387 -33.70 2.85 11.82
C ASN A 387 -34.98 2.15 11.32
N GLY A 388 -34.82 1.14 10.47
CA GLY A 388 -35.92 0.38 9.86
C GLY A 388 -36.60 1.04 8.65
N ALA A 389 -36.38 2.34 8.39
CA ALA A 389 -36.95 3.02 7.24
C ALA A 389 -36.09 2.84 5.98
N HIS A 390 -36.71 2.42 4.87
CA HIS A 390 -36.02 2.24 3.58
C HIS A 390 -35.59 3.60 3.00
N ARG A 391 -34.35 3.67 2.53
CA ARG A 391 -33.76 4.85 1.86
C ARG A 391 -33.21 4.43 0.51
N ASP A 392 -33.16 5.38 -0.42
CA ASP A 392 -32.52 5.14 -1.71
C ASP A 392 -31.01 4.90 -1.49
N PRO A 393 -30.49 3.68 -1.75
CA PRO A 393 -29.09 3.35 -1.58
C PRO A 393 -28.14 4.18 -2.48
N LEU A 394 -28.65 4.75 -3.58
CA LEU A 394 -27.85 5.52 -4.53
C LEU A 394 -27.65 6.96 -4.06
N THR A 395 -28.60 7.52 -3.31
CA THR A 395 -28.58 8.92 -2.89
C THR A 395 -28.40 9.11 -1.40
N VAL A 396 -28.44 8.04 -0.59
CA VAL A 396 -28.23 8.15 0.85
C VAL A 396 -26.80 8.63 1.11
N THR A 397 -26.69 9.87 1.57
CA THR A 397 -25.45 10.37 2.17
C THR A 397 -25.35 9.72 3.53
N MET A 398 -24.39 8.81 3.68
CA MET A 398 -24.18 8.20 4.97
C MET A 398 -23.63 9.25 5.92
N PRO A 399 -24.11 9.29 7.17
CA PRO A 399 -23.48 10.15 8.13
C PRO A 399 -22.03 9.70 8.29
N LYS A 400 -21.18 10.71 8.34
CA LYS A 400 -19.78 10.53 8.66
C LYS A 400 -19.68 9.82 10.02
N PRO A 401 -18.79 8.83 10.17
CA PRO A 401 -18.55 8.23 11.48
C PRO A 401 -18.18 9.32 12.49
N ASP A 402 -18.57 9.15 13.75
CA ASP A 402 -18.20 10.10 14.79
C ASP A 402 -16.67 10.12 14.97
N PRO A 403 -16.08 11.30 15.23
CA PRO A 403 -14.65 11.41 15.49
C PRO A 403 -14.27 10.74 16.82
N LEU A 404 -12.99 10.41 16.93
CA LEU A 404 -12.38 10.02 18.20
C LEU A 404 -12.58 11.14 19.23
N VAL A 405 -12.77 10.77 20.50
CA VAL A 405 -12.97 11.71 21.60
C VAL A 405 -12.12 11.34 22.81
N GLY A 406 -11.92 12.30 23.72
CA GLY A 406 -11.24 12.08 25.00
C GLY A 406 -9.81 11.53 24.84
N ALA A 407 -9.49 10.49 25.62
CA ALA A 407 -8.18 9.86 25.64
C ALA A 407 -7.78 9.26 24.28
N GLU A 408 -8.74 8.76 23.51
CA GLU A 408 -8.47 8.15 22.21
C GLU A 408 -8.03 9.19 21.18
N LEU A 409 -8.65 10.38 21.19
CA LEU A 409 -8.24 11.49 20.34
C LEU A 409 -6.83 12.02 20.72
N ALA A 410 -6.52 12.04 22.02
CA ALA A 410 -5.19 12.44 22.49
C ALA A 410 -4.11 11.45 22.03
N ALA A 411 -4.38 10.13 22.15
CA ALA A 411 -3.50 9.08 21.66
C ALA A 411 -3.32 9.15 20.14
N PHE A 412 -4.41 9.38 19.39
CA PHE A 412 -4.38 9.59 17.95
C PHE A 412 -3.45 10.73 17.55
N ARG A 413 -3.60 11.90 18.18
CA ARG A 413 -2.76 13.09 17.89
C ARG A 413 -1.29 12.83 18.21
N ALA A 414 -0.99 12.19 19.34
CA ALA A 414 0.38 11.86 19.72
C ALA A 414 1.02 10.86 18.73
N ALA A 415 0.29 9.81 18.35
CA ALA A 415 0.79 8.78 17.45
C ALA A 415 0.99 9.28 16.00
N THR A 416 0.15 10.22 15.54
CA THR A 416 0.18 10.69 14.14
C THR A 416 1.01 11.95 13.92
N ALA A 417 1.43 12.64 14.99
CA ALA A 417 2.24 13.85 14.94
C ALA A 417 3.51 13.72 14.06
N PRO A 418 4.33 12.65 14.17
CA PRO A 418 5.53 12.51 13.34
C PRO A 418 5.22 12.41 11.84
N ALA A 419 4.19 11.64 11.48
CA ALA A 419 3.77 11.47 10.09
C ALA A 419 3.17 12.76 9.51
N MET A 420 2.40 13.51 10.32
CA MET A 420 1.94 14.84 9.96
C MET A 420 3.09 15.82 9.73
N ALA A 421 4.12 15.80 10.57
CA ALA A 421 5.28 16.68 10.41
C ALA A 421 6.04 16.36 9.11
N GLN A 422 6.09 15.09 8.71
CA GLN A 422 6.65 14.68 7.41
C GLN A 422 5.83 15.21 6.24
N LEU A 423 4.49 15.09 6.26
CA LEU A 423 3.64 15.67 5.22
C LEU A 423 3.86 17.19 5.06
N LYS A 424 3.83 17.94 6.17
CA LYS A 424 4.01 19.40 6.13
C LYS A 424 5.36 19.86 5.58
N ARG A 425 6.43 19.10 5.83
CA ARG A 425 7.76 19.43 5.29
C ARG A 425 7.78 19.40 3.76
N ILE A 426 7.07 18.45 3.15
CA ILE A 426 7.00 18.30 1.69
C ILE A 426 6.21 19.46 1.08
N GLU A 427 5.09 19.82 1.71
CA GLU A 427 4.26 20.94 1.26
C GLU A 427 5.05 22.25 1.21
N GLY A 428 5.82 22.55 2.26
CA GLY A 428 6.67 23.74 2.30
C GLY A 428 7.72 23.77 1.18
N VAL A 429 8.35 22.64 0.87
CA VAL A 429 9.35 22.55 -0.22
C VAL A 429 8.69 22.75 -1.60
N ARG A 430 7.49 22.20 -1.82
CA ARG A 430 6.77 22.38 -3.10
C ARG A 430 6.32 23.82 -3.31
N LEU A 431 5.81 24.47 -2.27
CA LEU A 431 5.37 25.86 -2.34
C LEU A 431 6.54 26.83 -2.60
N ALA A 432 7.75 26.51 -2.14
CA ALA A 432 8.94 27.30 -2.40
C ALA A 432 9.54 27.09 -3.81
N ALA A 433 9.18 26.01 -4.51
CA ALA A 433 9.68 25.66 -5.85
C ALA A 433 8.78 26.15 -6.99
N ARG A 434 7.60 26.71 -6.68
CA ARG A 434 6.69 27.40 -7.62
C ARG A 434 6.92 28.89 -7.53
#